data_AF-A0A8J6R4T2-F1
#
_entry.id   AF-A0A8J6R4T2-F1
#
_cell.length_a   1.000
_cell.length_b   1.000
_cell.length_c   1.000
_cell.angle_alpha   90.00
_cell.angle_beta   90.00
_cell.angle_gamma   90.00
#
_symmetry.space_group_name_H-M   'P 1'
#
loop_
_entity.id
_entity.type
_entity.pdbx_description
1 polymer ?
#
loop_
_entity_poly.entity_id
_entity_poly.type
_entity_poly.pdbx_seq_one_letter_code
_entity_poly.pdbx_strand_id
1 'polypeptide(L)'
;MQKFSYLAIAAGLTLMPLETPAALPGPSSQLTLLAASQNSMIADAGTPLCYMQTTNQGLVDLSHLCQRSAPTTPSNPQVVVLGFERSGDRVVGQVRNDTGKPVRFAIVNYAVAAPTTDAAASFTYVTPETLQPGQTGNFEGTLSQPGTVTVTSVEWEAEPNS
;
A
#
# COMPACT_ATOMS: atom_id res chain seq x y z
N MET A 1 25.67 37.35 -31.34
CA MET A 1 24.71 38.16 -30.53
C MET A 1 23.30 37.83 -31.02
N GLN A 2 22.63 36.88 -30.37
CA GLN A 2 21.29 36.42 -30.74
C GLN A 2 20.24 37.14 -29.90
N LYS A 3 19.24 37.72 -30.58
CA LYS A 3 18.13 38.49 -29.98
C LYS A 3 17.06 37.52 -29.47
N PHE A 4 16.75 37.59 -28.18
CA PHE A 4 15.59 36.93 -27.58
C PHE A 4 14.39 37.86 -27.66
N SER A 5 13.37 37.46 -28.43
CA SER A 5 12.05 38.09 -28.42
C SER A 5 11.24 37.50 -27.26
N TYR A 6 10.91 38.34 -26.28
CA TYR A 6 10.05 38.00 -25.16
C TYR A 6 8.59 38.06 -25.62
N LEU A 7 7.86 36.96 -25.48
CA LEU A 7 6.42 36.91 -25.63
C LEU A 7 5.80 37.06 -24.23
N ALA A 8 5.22 38.23 -23.94
CA ALA A 8 4.45 38.47 -22.73
C ALA A 8 3.03 37.95 -22.92
N ILE A 9 2.63 36.93 -22.17
CA ILE A 9 1.24 36.49 -22.08
C ILE A 9 0.65 37.11 -20.83
N ALA A 10 -0.10 38.20 -21.02
CA ALA A 10 -1.00 38.75 -20.02
C ALA A 10 -2.32 37.98 -20.10
N ALA A 11 -2.57 37.09 -19.15
CA ALA A 11 -3.85 36.44 -18.96
C ALA A 11 -4.31 36.67 -17.51
N GLY A 12 -5.51 37.24 -17.40
CA GLY A 12 -6.04 37.85 -16.19
C GLY A 12 -6.24 36.89 -15.03
N LEU A 13 -5.78 37.32 -13.86
CA LEU A 13 -6.24 36.81 -12.57
C LEU A 13 -7.68 37.31 -12.34
N THR A 14 -8.64 36.39 -12.37
CA THR A 14 -9.94 36.57 -11.68
C THR A 14 -9.87 35.86 -10.33
N LEU A 15 -9.70 36.64 -9.27
CA LEU A 15 -9.87 36.20 -7.89
C LEU A 15 -11.37 35.99 -7.61
N MET A 16 -11.78 34.74 -7.38
CA MET A 16 -13.09 34.41 -6.83
C MET A 16 -13.00 34.37 -5.29
N PRO A 17 -13.94 34.99 -4.55
CA PRO A 17 -14.00 34.87 -3.10
C PRO A 17 -14.60 33.53 -2.63
N LEU A 18 -14.10 33.16 -1.45
CA LEU A 18 -14.42 32.04 -0.56
C LEU A 18 -15.93 31.82 -0.33
N GLU A 19 -16.37 30.55 -0.34
CA GLU A 19 -17.44 30.06 0.53
C GLU A 19 -16.98 28.78 1.23
N THR A 20 -16.87 28.87 2.55
CA THR A 20 -16.50 27.78 3.45
C THR A 20 -17.77 27.03 3.84
N PRO A 21 -17.94 25.74 3.50
CA PRO A 21 -19.06 24.97 4.00
C PRO A 21 -18.90 24.75 5.51
N ALA A 22 -19.96 25.12 6.23
CA ALA A 22 -20.09 24.96 7.67
C ALA A 22 -19.84 23.50 8.10
N ALA A 23 -18.92 23.33 9.05
CA ALA A 23 -18.71 22.07 9.74
C ALA A 23 -19.95 21.73 10.60
N LEU A 24 -20.64 20.65 10.25
CA LEU A 24 -21.68 20.06 11.07
C LEU A 24 -21.04 19.37 12.30
N PRO A 25 -21.52 19.63 13.53
CA PRO A 25 -21.13 18.84 14.69
C PRO A 25 -21.78 17.46 14.62
N GLY A 26 -21.00 16.45 14.20
CA GLY A 26 -21.40 15.05 14.28
C GLY A 26 -21.43 14.58 15.74
N PRO A 27 -22.45 13.81 16.15
CA PRO A 27 -22.57 13.32 17.52
C PRO A 27 -21.39 12.42 17.87
N SER A 28 -20.71 12.80 18.95
CA SER A 28 -19.65 12.03 19.59
C SER A 28 -20.24 10.74 20.17
N SER A 29 -20.26 9.67 19.37
CA SER A 29 -20.43 8.32 19.90
C SER A 29 -19.13 7.91 20.59
N GLN A 30 -18.98 8.37 21.84
CA GLN A 30 -18.01 7.79 22.76
C GLN A 30 -18.47 6.35 23.05
N LEU A 31 -17.88 5.40 22.33
CA LEU A 31 -17.89 3.99 22.70
C LEU A 31 -17.01 3.85 23.94
N THR A 32 -17.62 4.10 25.10
CA THR A 32 -17.05 3.74 26.39
C THR A 32 -17.03 2.22 26.45
N LEU A 33 -15.88 1.60 26.17
CA LEU A 33 -15.65 0.21 26.52
C LEU A 33 -15.68 0.10 28.06
N LEU A 34 -16.84 -0.25 28.59
CA LEU A 34 -16.95 -0.83 29.92
C LEU A 34 -16.38 -2.24 29.84
N ALA A 35 -15.10 -2.39 30.19
CA ALA A 35 -14.55 -3.68 30.56
C ALA A 35 -15.26 -4.12 31.85
N ALA A 36 -16.31 -4.92 31.70
CA ALA A 36 -16.93 -5.62 32.82
C ALA A 36 -15.95 -6.68 33.33
N SER A 37 -15.27 -6.32 34.41
CA SER A 37 -14.55 -7.22 35.30
C SER A 37 -15.54 -8.04 36.12
N GLN A 38 -15.22 -9.33 36.30
CA GLN A 38 -15.88 -10.37 37.14
C GLN A 38 -17.05 -11.08 36.41
N ASN A 39 -17.04 -12.40 36.19
CA ASN A 39 -16.70 -13.45 37.14
C ASN A 39 -16.30 -14.76 36.43
N SER A 40 -15.31 -15.45 37.01
CA SER A 40 -14.75 -16.72 36.55
C SER A 40 -15.75 -17.87 36.61
N MET A 41 -15.96 -18.58 35.50
CA MET A 41 -16.05 -20.04 35.47
C MET A 41 -15.46 -20.57 34.17
N ILE A 42 -14.23 -21.09 34.28
CA ILE A 42 -13.59 -22.13 33.46
C ILE A 42 -13.93 -22.09 31.96
N ALA A 43 -13.22 -21.23 31.21
CA ALA A 43 -13.03 -21.41 29.79
C ALA A 43 -11.62 -21.96 29.57
N ASP A 44 -11.56 -23.16 29.02
CA ASP A 44 -10.38 -23.82 28.49
C ASP A 44 -9.62 -22.88 27.54
N ALA A 45 -8.30 -22.96 27.58
CA ALA A 45 -7.41 -21.91 27.12
C ALA A 45 -7.48 -21.64 25.61
N GLY A 46 -7.85 -20.42 25.22
CA GLY A 46 -7.10 -19.71 24.17
C GLY A 46 -7.85 -19.07 23.02
N THR A 47 -9.17 -19.24 22.87
CA THR A 47 -9.92 -18.58 21.78
C THR A 47 -10.89 -17.52 22.33
N PRO A 48 -10.71 -16.22 21.99
CA PRO A 48 -11.71 -15.22 22.32
C PRO A 48 -13.00 -15.57 21.58
N LEU A 49 -14.00 -16.02 22.34
CA LEU A 49 -15.33 -16.35 21.85
C LEU A 49 -16.04 -15.04 21.47
N CYS A 50 -16.18 -14.80 20.17
CA CYS A 50 -16.82 -13.60 19.66
C CYS A 50 -18.32 -13.81 19.48
N TYR A 51 -19.07 -13.45 20.51
CA TYR A 51 -20.53 -13.40 20.48
C TYR A 51 -21.00 -11.99 20.78
N MET A 52 -22.16 -11.63 20.22
CA MET A 52 -22.91 -10.45 20.63
C MET A 52 -24.24 -10.88 21.22
N GLN A 53 -24.58 -10.35 22.39
CA GLN A 53 -25.86 -10.59 23.03
C GLN A 53 -26.91 -9.61 22.49
N THR A 54 -28.03 -10.14 22.01
CA THR A 54 -29.17 -9.36 21.52
C THR A 54 -30.11 -8.96 22.66
N THR A 55 -30.91 -7.93 22.45
CA THR A 55 -31.92 -7.44 23.41
C THR A 55 -32.97 -8.48 23.79
N ASN A 56 -33.12 -9.54 22.98
CA ASN A 56 -34.03 -10.67 23.22
C ASN A 56 -33.33 -11.84 23.94
N GLN A 57 -32.17 -11.60 24.57
CA GLN A 57 -31.33 -12.61 25.23
C GLN A 57 -30.75 -13.69 24.28
N GLY A 58 -30.91 -13.55 22.97
CA GLY A 58 -30.26 -14.43 22.00
C GLY A 58 -28.78 -14.09 21.84
N LEU A 59 -27.93 -15.10 21.70
CA LEU A 59 -26.52 -14.95 21.33
C LEU A 59 -26.37 -15.04 19.81
N VAL A 60 -25.70 -14.06 19.21
CA VAL A 60 -25.33 -14.09 17.78
C VAL A 60 -23.84 -14.43 17.70
N ASP A 61 -23.54 -15.48 16.95
CA ASP A 61 -22.17 -15.89 16.65
C ASP A 61 -21.52 -14.92 15.67
N LEU A 62 -20.49 -14.21 16.14
CA LEU A 62 -19.67 -13.30 15.35
C LEU A 62 -18.28 -13.88 15.07
N SER A 63 -18.09 -15.19 15.25
CA SER A 63 -16.81 -15.88 15.00
C SER A 63 -16.26 -15.57 13.61
N HIS A 64 -17.13 -15.43 12.60
CA HIS A 64 -16.73 -15.07 11.23
C HIS A 64 -16.20 -13.64 11.08
N LEU A 65 -16.58 -12.71 11.96
CA LEU A 65 -16.08 -11.34 11.94
C LEU A 65 -14.79 -11.19 12.75
N CYS A 66 -14.65 -11.99 13.81
CA CYS A 66 -13.45 -12.03 14.64
C CYS A 66 -12.35 -12.93 14.09
N GLN A 67 -12.68 -13.81 13.15
CA GLN A 67 -11.74 -14.31 12.15
C GLN A 67 -11.35 -13.15 11.22
N ARG A 68 -10.77 -12.08 11.80
CA ARG A 68 -9.73 -11.34 11.09
C ARG A 68 -8.81 -12.41 10.59
N SER A 69 -8.81 -12.62 9.28
CA SER A 69 -7.94 -13.58 8.62
C SER A 69 -6.56 -13.34 9.22
N ALA A 70 -6.06 -14.30 10.00
CA ALA A 70 -4.66 -14.30 10.35
C ALA A 70 -3.94 -14.07 9.02
N PRO A 71 -2.99 -13.12 8.91
CA PRO A 71 -2.32 -12.83 7.66
C PRO A 71 -1.87 -14.18 7.10
N THR A 72 -2.55 -14.63 6.05
CA THR A 72 -2.34 -15.95 5.50
C THR A 72 -0.93 -15.88 5.00
N THR A 73 0.00 -16.56 5.68
CA THR A 73 1.36 -16.72 5.18
C THR A 73 1.19 -17.20 3.74
N PRO A 74 1.59 -16.41 2.73
CA PRO A 74 1.37 -16.81 1.36
C PRO A 74 2.08 -18.16 1.18
N SER A 75 1.36 -19.16 0.65
CA SER A 75 1.89 -20.52 0.51
C SER A 75 3.09 -20.59 -0.44
N ASN A 76 3.42 -19.47 -1.08
CA ASN A 76 4.64 -19.23 -1.81
C ASN A 76 5.28 -17.94 -1.29
N PRO A 77 6.43 -17.99 -0.61
CA PRO A 77 7.14 -16.80 -0.15
C PRO A 77 7.48 -15.91 -1.35
N GLN A 78 7.05 -14.64 -1.31
CA GLN A 78 7.22 -13.73 -2.44
C GLN A 78 7.52 -12.30 -2.00
N VAL A 79 8.26 -11.57 -2.83
CA VAL A 79 8.32 -10.11 -2.76
C VAL A 79 7.20 -9.57 -3.66
N VAL A 80 6.28 -8.81 -3.08
CA VAL A 80 5.04 -8.37 -3.74
C VAL A 80 5.12 -6.89 -4.07
N VAL A 81 4.73 -6.49 -5.28
CA VAL A 81 4.53 -5.07 -5.63
C VAL A 81 3.22 -4.60 -5.03
N LEU A 82 3.28 -3.62 -4.13
CA LEU A 82 2.08 -3.04 -3.50
C LEU A 82 1.37 -2.06 -4.41
N GLY A 83 2.13 -1.37 -5.25
CA GLY A 83 1.64 -0.38 -6.20
C GLY A 83 2.79 0.34 -6.87
N PHE A 84 2.51 0.90 -8.04
CA PHE A 84 3.45 1.73 -8.78
C PHE A 84 2.70 2.74 -9.62
N GLU A 85 3.39 3.83 -9.94
CA GLU A 85 2.88 4.89 -10.78
C GLU A 85 4.00 5.48 -11.62
N ARG A 86 3.59 6.24 -12.63
CA ARG A 86 4.50 7.03 -13.45
C ARG A 86 4.56 8.45 -12.90
N SER A 87 5.76 8.92 -12.59
CA SER A 87 6.04 10.29 -12.18
C SER A 87 6.96 10.94 -13.21
N GLY A 88 6.36 11.59 -14.23
CA GLY A 88 7.09 12.20 -15.34
C GLY A 88 7.86 11.18 -16.20
N ASP A 89 9.18 11.28 -16.17
CA ASP A 89 10.13 10.37 -16.82
C ASP A 89 10.56 9.22 -15.91
N ARG A 90 9.90 9.02 -14.77
CA ARG A 90 10.23 7.97 -13.81
C ARG A 90 9.06 7.02 -13.58
N VAL A 91 9.38 5.77 -13.26
CA VAL A 91 8.47 4.84 -12.60
C VAL A 91 8.85 4.77 -11.13
N VAL A 92 7.89 4.95 -10.25
CA VAL A 92 8.08 4.87 -8.80
C VAL A 92 7.06 3.89 -8.21
N GLY A 93 7.45 3.16 -7.19
CA GLY A 93 6.54 2.22 -6.55
C GLY A 93 7.10 1.61 -5.28
N GLN A 94 6.34 0.67 -4.73
CA GLN A 94 6.66 -0.02 -3.49
C GLN A 94 6.57 -1.52 -3.64
N VAL A 95 7.46 -2.22 -2.96
CA VAL A 95 7.42 -3.67 -2.78
C VAL A 95 7.41 -4.02 -1.29
N ARG A 96 6.83 -5.17 -0.94
CA ARG A 96 6.85 -5.72 0.42
C ARG A 96 7.45 -7.12 0.41
N ASN A 97 8.28 -7.40 1.40
CA ASN A 97 8.83 -8.73 1.60
C ASN A 97 7.84 -9.62 2.37
N ASP A 98 7.12 -10.48 1.65
CA ASP A 98 6.21 -11.48 2.24
C ASP A 98 6.83 -12.89 2.26
N THR A 99 8.16 -12.99 2.17
CA THR A 99 8.86 -14.29 2.10
C THR A 99 9.02 -14.98 3.47
N GLY A 100 8.79 -14.26 4.56
CA GLY A 100 9.05 -14.74 5.93
C GLY A 100 10.54 -14.79 6.31
N LYS A 101 11.45 -14.39 5.43
CA LYS A 101 12.90 -14.28 5.67
C LYS A 101 13.45 -12.94 5.19
N PRO A 102 14.59 -12.45 5.71
CA PRO A 102 15.30 -11.31 5.12
C PRO A 102 15.61 -11.55 3.64
N VAL A 103 15.25 -10.58 2.81
CA VAL A 103 15.60 -10.52 1.38
C VAL A 103 16.79 -9.61 1.25
N ARG A 104 17.89 -10.11 0.70
CA ARG A 104 19.16 -9.39 0.56
C ARG A 104 19.08 -8.27 -0.46
N PHE A 105 18.45 -8.55 -1.61
CA PHE A 105 18.14 -7.59 -2.66
C PHE A 105 16.87 -8.00 -3.42
N ALA A 106 16.18 -7.01 -3.98
CA ALA A 106 15.06 -7.20 -4.89
C ALA A 106 15.20 -6.28 -6.12
N ILE A 107 14.83 -6.81 -7.28
CA ILE A 107 14.86 -6.15 -8.59
C ILE A 107 13.46 -6.19 -9.17
N VAL A 108 12.94 -5.03 -9.57
CA VAL A 108 11.66 -4.92 -10.27
C VAL A 108 11.93 -4.81 -11.75
N ASN A 109 11.50 -5.83 -12.50
CA ASN A 109 11.52 -5.82 -13.96
C ASN A 109 10.22 -5.23 -14.48
N TYR A 110 10.31 -4.37 -15.49
CA TYR A 110 9.15 -3.74 -16.12
C TYR A 110 9.36 -3.53 -17.61
N ALA A 111 8.26 -3.40 -18.34
CA ALA A 111 8.25 -3.09 -19.76
C ALA A 111 7.54 -1.75 -20.00
N VAL A 112 8.05 -0.98 -20.97
CA VAL A 112 7.47 0.29 -21.39
C VAL A 112 6.97 0.18 -22.82
N ALA A 113 5.65 0.15 -23.00
CA ALA A 113 5.01 0.12 -24.31
C ALA A 113 4.70 1.54 -24.78
N ALA A 114 5.28 1.95 -25.91
CA ALA A 114 4.95 3.21 -26.57
C ALA A 114 4.01 2.95 -27.76
N PRO A 115 3.22 3.95 -28.22
CA PRO A 115 2.26 3.74 -29.32
C PRO A 115 2.88 3.31 -30.64
N THR A 116 4.15 3.63 -30.87
CA THR A 116 4.82 3.50 -32.17
C THR A 116 6.03 2.59 -32.14
N THR A 117 6.38 2.00 -30.99
CA THR A 117 7.56 1.15 -30.83
C THR A 117 7.20 -0.11 -30.06
N ASP A 118 7.99 -1.15 -30.27
CA ASP A 118 7.92 -2.34 -29.44
C ASP A 118 8.16 -2.00 -27.96
N ALA A 119 7.64 -2.85 -27.07
CA ALA A 119 7.83 -2.69 -25.64
C ALA A 119 9.31 -2.86 -25.29
N ALA A 120 9.88 -1.86 -24.61
CA ALA A 120 11.25 -1.90 -24.13
C ALA A 120 11.28 -2.46 -22.70
N ALA A 121 12.04 -3.52 -22.46
CA ALA A 121 12.27 -4.07 -21.13
C ALA A 121 13.31 -3.24 -20.37
N SER A 122 13.10 -3.08 -19.06
CA SER A 122 14.01 -2.40 -18.15
C SER A 122 13.85 -2.95 -16.74
N PHE A 123 14.70 -2.50 -15.81
CA PHE A 123 14.67 -2.94 -14.43
C PHE A 123 15.12 -1.82 -13.48
N THR A 124 14.80 -1.97 -12.20
CA THR A 124 15.33 -1.11 -11.14
C THR A 124 15.48 -1.86 -9.82
N TYR A 125 16.41 -1.39 -8.98
CA TYR A 125 16.65 -1.94 -7.65
C TYR A 125 15.71 -1.34 -6.62
N VAL A 126 15.36 -2.14 -5.63
CA VAL A 126 14.60 -1.73 -4.46
C VAL A 126 15.53 -1.14 -3.40
N THR A 127 15.06 -0.08 -2.74
CA THR A 127 15.72 0.59 -1.61
C THR A 127 14.81 0.56 -0.37
N PRO A 128 15.28 0.12 0.81
CA PRO A 128 16.64 -0.34 1.09
C PRO A 128 16.98 -1.66 0.37
N GLU A 129 18.27 -1.92 0.19
CA GLU A 129 18.77 -3.14 -0.48
C GLU A 129 18.23 -4.39 0.23
N THR A 130 18.41 -4.45 1.56
CA THR A 130 17.89 -5.54 2.38
C THR A 130 16.51 -5.21 2.96
N LEU A 131 15.55 -6.13 2.79
CA LEU A 131 14.20 -6.04 3.35
C LEU A 131 13.99 -7.13 4.41
N GLN A 132 13.66 -6.73 5.63
CA GLN A 132 13.19 -7.65 6.67
C GLN A 132 11.79 -8.21 6.33
N PRO A 133 11.37 -9.35 6.91
CA PRO A 133 10.02 -9.86 6.74
C PRO A 133 8.96 -8.80 7.08
N GLY A 134 8.01 -8.57 6.17
CA GLY A 134 6.96 -7.56 6.29
C GLY A 134 7.41 -6.11 5.99
N GLN A 135 8.72 -5.87 5.80
CA GLN A 135 9.23 -4.55 5.46
C GLN A 135 8.87 -4.16 4.03
N THR A 136 8.59 -2.87 3.85
CA THR A 136 8.38 -2.25 2.53
C THR A 136 9.64 -1.53 2.06
N GLY A 137 9.95 -1.68 0.78
CA GLY A 137 10.99 -0.93 0.07
C GLY A 137 10.41 -0.16 -1.11
N ASN A 138 11.05 0.95 -1.45
CA ASN A 138 10.69 1.77 -2.61
C ASN A 138 11.56 1.38 -3.81
N PHE A 139 11.05 1.51 -5.02
CA PHE A 139 11.85 1.43 -6.22
C PHE A 139 11.60 2.64 -7.11
N GLU A 140 12.63 3.01 -7.88
CA GLU A 140 12.58 4.14 -8.79
C GLU A 140 13.42 3.85 -10.03
N GLY A 141 12.81 3.92 -11.21
CA GLY A 141 13.47 3.69 -12.50
C GLY A 141 13.30 4.88 -13.44
N THR A 142 14.33 5.23 -14.20
CA THR A 142 14.24 6.24 -15.25
C THR A 142 13.74 5.59 -16.55
N LEU A 143 12.79 6.24 -17.21
CA LEU A 143 12.14 5.74 -18.42
C LEU A 143 12.78 6.42 -19.63
N SER A 144 13.34 5.63 -20.54
CA SER A 144 13.95 6.13 -21.78
C SER A 144 12.94 6.67 -22.79
N GLN A 145 11.66 6.33 -22.64
CA GLN A 145 10.59 6.73 -23.55
C GLN A 145 9.26 6.97 -22.83
N PRO A 146 8.37 7.81 -23.41
CA PRO A 146 6.98 7.88 -22.98
C PRO A 146 6.27 6.56 -23.30
N GLY A 147 5.31 6.18 -22.46
CA GLY A 147 4.57 4.94 -22.66
C GLY A 147 3.91 4.41 -21.40
N THR A 148 3.10 3.37 -21.59
CA THR A 148 2.48 2.61 -20.50
C THR A 148 3.52 1.70 -19.88
N VAL A 149 3.64 1.75 -18.56
CA VAL A 149 4.56 0.90 -17.80
C VAL A 149 3.78 -0.30 -17.25
N THR A 150 4.35 -1.49 -17.44
CA THR A 150 3.82 -2.74 -16.88
C THR A 150 4.95 -3.43 -16.13
N VAL A 151 4.77 -3.70 -14.83
CA VAL A 151 5.69 -4.55 -14.08
C VAL A 151 5.53 -5.99 -14.55
N THR A 152 6.63 -6.63 -14.96
CA THR A 152 6.64 -7.97 -15.55
C THR A 152 7.02 -9.05 -14.55
N SER A 153 7.96 -8.77 -13.65
CA SER A 153 8.36 -9.68 -12.58
C SER A 153 9.10 -8.95 -11.46
N VAL A 154 9.21 -9.61 -10.31
CA VAL A 154 10.13 -9.21 -9.23
C VAL A 154 11.09 -10.36 -9.00
N GLU A 155 12.38 -10.10 -9.19
CA GLU A 155 13.47 -11.01 -8.84
C GLU A 155 14.02 -10.65 -7.46
N TRP A 156 14.40 -11.64 -6.66
CA TRP A 156 14.90 -11.41 -5.32
C TRP A 156 15.80 -12.57 -4.86
N GLU A 157 16.69 -12.28 -3.92
CA GLU A 157 17.57 -13.27 -3.28
C GLU A 157 17.40 -13.19 -1.76
N ALA A 158 17.25 -14.33 -1.11
CA ALA A 158 17.23 -14.40 0.36
C ALA A 158 18.63 -14.13 0.93
N GLU A 159 18.71 -13.61 2.14
CA GLU A 159 19.99 -13.51 2.85
C GLU A 159 20.53 -14.92 3.18
N PRO A 160 21.79 -15.24 2.83
CA PRO A 160 22.34 -16.56 3.12
C PRO A 160 22.39 -16.79 4.64
N ASN A 161 21.78 -17.89 5.09
CA ASN A 161 21.68 -18.36 6.48
C ASN A 161 20.56 -17.75 7.35
N SER A 162 19.53 -17.15 6.76
CA SER A 162 18.29 -16.77 7.48
C SER A 162 17.28 -17.89 7.67
#